data_AF-A0A350XVA7-F1
#
_entry.id   AF-A0A350XVA7-F1
#
_cell.length_a   1.000
_cell.length_b   1.000
_cell.length_c   1.000
_cell.angle_alpha   90.00
_cell.angle_beta   90.00
_cell.angle_gamma   90.00
#
_symmetry.space_group_name_H-M   'P 1'
#
loop_
_entity.id
_entity.type
_entity.pdbx_description
1 polymer ?
#
loop_
_entity_poly.entity_id
_entity_poly.type
_entity_poly.pdbx_seq_one_letter_code
_entity_poly.pdbx_strand_id
1 'polypeptide(L)'
;MYRSHVLVCGGTGCTSSHSAEIIEKLEQELKAKGLENEVKVIKTGCFGLCALGPVMIVYPEGCFYSEVKVDDVPEIVEEHLLKGRMVKRLLYEETVHQDDIKPLNETNFYKKQHRVALRNCGVIDPENIEEYIAMDGYQALAKWV
;
A
#
# COMPACT_ATOMS: atom_id res chain seq x y z
N MET A 1 -3.41 -18.61 -3.07
CA MET A 1 -4.04 -17.56 -2.24
C MET A 1 -2.91 -16.89 -1.50
N TYR A 2 -2.74 -15.57 -1.67
CA TYR A 2 -1.68 -14.83 -0.98
C TYR A 2 -2.11 -14.57 0.46
N ARG A 3 -1.18 -14.68 1.41
CA ARG A 3 -1.42 -14.39 2.83
C ARG A 3 -1.34 -12.90 3.14
N SER A 4 -0.50 -12.17 2.40
CA SER A 4 -0.30 -10.73 2.59
C SER A 4 -0.28 -10.00 1.25
N HIS A 5 -0.78 -8.76 1.27
CA HIS A 5 -0.74 -7.87 0.13
C HIS A 5 0.05 -6.60 0.49
N VAL A 6 1.04 -6.28 -0.32
CA VAL A 6 1.90 -5.11 -0.14
C VAL A 6 1.54 -4.10 -1.22
N LEU A 7 0.81 -3.06 -0.85
CA LEU A 7 0.39 -1.99 -1.74
C LEU A 7 1.44 -0.88 -1.72
N VAL A 8 2.08 -0.62 -2.86
CA VAL A 8 3.08 0.45 -2.98
C VAL A 8 2.50 1.60 -3.79
N CYS A 9 2.73 2.84 -3.36
CA CYS A 9 2.26 4.03 -4.07
C CYS A 9 2.98 4.21 -5.42
N GLY A 10 2.22 4.18 -6.52
CA GLY A 10 2.69 4.45 -7.87
C GLY A 10 2.47 5.90 -8.34
N GLY A 11 2.04 6.81 -7.47
CA GLY A 11 1.88 8.22 -7.80
C GLY A 11 3.20 8.91 -8.11
N THR A 12 3.18 9.95 -8.95
CA THR A 12 4.39 10.64 -9.45
C THR A 12 5.36 11.07 -8.34
N GLY A 13 4.83 11.58 -7.21
CA GLY A 13 5.66 11.98 -6.07
C GLY A 13 6.38 10.81 -5.37
N CYS A 14 5.78 9.61 -5.35
CA CYS A 14 6.46 8.42 -4.84
C CYS A 14 7.42 7.82 -5.88
N THR A 15 7.05 7.88 -7.16
CA THR A 15 7.93 7.46 -8.26
C THR A 15 9.21 8.30 -8.32
N SER A 16 9.11 9.63 -8.13
CA SER A 16 10.28 10.51 -8.02
C SER A 16 11.14 10.24 -6.78
N SER A 17 10.59 9.54 -5.79
CA SER A 17 11.27 9.12 -4.56
C SER A 17 11.65 7.64 -4.60
N HIS A 18 11.83 7.06 -5.78
CA HIS A 18 12.32 5.68 -6.00
C HIS A 18 11.32 4.56 -5.63
N SER A 19 10.00 4.79 -5.68
CA SER A 19 9.03 3.72 -5.40
C SER A 19 9.08 2.54 -6.38
N ALA A 20 9.54 2.75 -7.61
CA ALA A 20 9.77 1.67 -8.56
C ALA A 20 10.90 0.73 -8.10
N GLU A 21 12.01 1.29 -7.64
CA GLU A 21 13.15 0.53 -7.11
C GLU A 21 12.76 -0.23 -5.83
N ILE A 22 11.90 0.36 -4.99
CA ILE A 22 11.33 -0.33 -3.82
C ILE A 22 10.52 -1.56 -4.23
N ILE A 23 9.69 -1.46 -5.28
CA ILE A 23 8.91 -2.60 -5.80
C ILE A 23 9.84 -3.70 -6.31
N GLU A 24 10.81 -3.34 -7.16
CA GLU A 24 11.78 -4.31 -7.70
C GLU A 24 12.56 -5.00 -6.58
N LYS A 25 13.01 -4.24 -5.59
CA LYS A 25 13.73 -4.77 -4.43
C LYS A 25 12.85 -5.68 -3.57
N LEU A 26 11.58 -5.32 -3.37
CA LEU A 26 10.61 -6.15 -2.65
C LEU A 26 10.44 -7.50 -3.34
N GLU A 27 10.23 -7.51 -4.66
CA GLU A 27 10.07 -8.74 -5.43
C GLU A 27 11.33 -9.63 -5.38
N GLN A 28 12.52 -9.03 -5.48
CA GLN A 28 13.80 -9.75 -5.36
C GLN A 28 13.97 -10.38 -3.97
N GLU A 29 13.71 -9.64 -2.89
CA GLU A 29 13.83 -10.13 -1.52
C GLU A 29 12.79 -11.21 -1.20
N LEU A 30 11.56 -11.06 -1.71
CA LEU A 30 10.50 -12.06 -1.57
C LEU A 30 10.89 -13.36 -2.26
N LYS A 31 11.44 -13.29 -3.48
CA LYS A 31 11.95 -14.43 -4.22
C LYS A 31 13.12 -15.11 -3.49
N ALA A 32 14.07 -14.32 -2.99
CA ALA A 32 15.22 -14.84 -2.25
C ALA A 32 14.82 -15.59 -0.97
N LYS A 33 13.72 -15.18 -0.32
CA LYS A 33 13.19 -15.81 0.89
C LYS A 33 12.07 -16.85 0.62
N GLY A 34 11.75 -17.13 -0.65
CA GLY A 34 10.73 -18.10 -1.03
C GLY A 34 9.29 -17.67 -0.74
N LEU A 35 9.05 -16.38 -0.52
CA LEU A 35 7.74 -15.79 -0.16
C LEU A 35 6.93 -15.28 -1.37
N GLU A 36 7.46 -15.43 -2.58
CA GLU A 36 6.85 -14.95 -3.84
C GLU A 36 5.42 -15.47 -4.10
N ASN A 37 5.08 -16.65 -3.58
CA ASN A 37 3.75 -17.24 -3.72
C ASN A 37 2.82 -16.93 -2.52
N GLU A 38 3.35 -16.30 -1.48
CA GLU A 38 2.64 -15.97 -0.25
C GLU A 38 2.34 -14.48 -0.14
N VAL A 39 3.22 -13.61 -0.66
CA VAL A 39 3.07 -12.16 -0.60
C VAL A 39 2.95 -11.59 -2.01
N LYS A 40 1.87 -10.85 -2.27
CA LYS A 40 1.69 -10.14 -3.54
C LYS A 40 2.04 -8.67 -3.37
N VAL A 41 2.99 -8.18 -4.16
CA VAL A 41 3.27 -6.74 -4.30
C VAL A 41 2.33 -6.18 -5.37
N ILE A 42 1.66 -5.07 -5.07
CA ILE A 42 0.71 -4.41 -5.97
C ILE A 42 1.08 -2.94 -6.04
N LYS A 43 1.31 -2.45 -7.25
CA LYS A 43 1.49 -1.02 -7.50
C LYS A 43 0.12 -0.36 -7.57
N THR A 44 -0.16 0.53 -6.64
CA THR A 44 -1.45 1.24 -6.57
C THR A 44 -1.35 2.66 -7.12
N GLY A 45 -2.49 3.34 -7.24
CA GLY A 45 -2.54 4.78 -7.51
C GLY A 45 -1.94 5.63 -6.37
N CYS A 46 -2.02 6.95 -6.53
CA CYS A 46 -1.52 7.88 -5.50
C CYS A 46 -2.39 7.83 -4.24
N PHE A 47 -1.77 7.67 -3.07
CA PHE A 47 -2.48 7.81 -1.79
C PHE A 47 -2.77 9.28 -1.43
N GLY A 48 -1.98 10.23 -1.93
CA GLY A 48 -2.14 11.67 -1.66
C GLY A 48 -1.28 12.22 -0.53
N LEU A 49 -0.58 11.36 0.22
CA LEU A 49 0.38 11.73 1.27
C LEU A 49 1.81 11.87 0.72
N CYS A 50 2.00 12.71 -0.31
CA CYS A 50 3.31 12.87 -0.95
C CYS A 50 4.40 13.39 0.00
N ALA A 51 4.03 14.15 1.05
CA ALA A 51 4.96 14.64 2.07
C ALA A 51 5.65 13.52 2.86
N LEU A 52 5.07 12.32 2.87
CA LEU A 52 5.56 11.13 3.55
C LEU A 52 5.99 10.03 2.55
N GLY A 53 6.09 10.38 1.27
CA GLY A 53 6.43 9.44 0.21
C GLY A 53 7.92 9.04 0.24
N PRO A 54 8.28 7.81 -0.13
CA PRO A 54 7.40 6.71 -0.58
C PRO A 54 6.57 6.09 0.53
N VAL A 55 5.29 5.82 0.24
CA VAL A 55 4.37 5.16 1.17
C VAL A 55 4.00 3.77 0.67
N MET A 56 3.84 2.84 1.61
CA MET A 56 3.35 1.49 1.35
C MET A 56 2.42 1.01 2.46
N ILE A 57 1.47 0.14 2.11
CA ILE A 57 0.52 -0.46 3.05
C ILE A 57 0.65 -1.97 2.97
N VAL A 58 0.66 -2.64 4.12
CA VAL A 58 0.65 -4.10 4.20
C VAL A 58 -0.65 -4.58 4.82
N TYR A 59 -1.36 -5.44 4.10
CA TYR A 59 -2.54 -6.15 4.57
C TYR A 59 -2.19 -7.61 4.93
N PRO A 60 -2.89 -8.23 5.90
CA PRO A 60 -4.17 -7.80 6.50
C PRO A 60 -4.10 -6.77 7.64
N GLU A 61 -2.92 -6.52 8.20
CA GLU A 61 -2.74 -5.70 9.40
C GLU A 61 -3.11 -4.22 9.18
N GLY A 62 -3.04 -3.74 7.94
CA GLY A 62 -3.26 -2.34 7.58
C GLY A 62 -2.06 -1.43 7.90
N CYS A 63 -0.87 -2.02 8.13
CA CYS A 63 0.35 -1.30 8.47
C CYS A 63 0.67 -0.24 7.42
N PHE A 64 0.63 1.03 7.78
CA PHE A 64 1.03 2.13 6.91
C PHE A 64 2.48 2.50 7.19
N TYR A 65 3.36 2.21 6.23
CA TYR A 65 4.75 2.60 6.26
C TYR A 65 4.95 3.89 5.48
N SER A 66 5.63 4.85 6.10
CA SER A 66 5.98 6.16 5.54
C SER A 66 7.48 6.31 5.36
N GLU A 67 7.88 7.15 4.39
CA GLU A 67 9.27 7.50 4.10
C GLU A 67 10.18 6.28 3.86
N VAL A 68 9.63 5.24 3.25
CA VAL A 68 10.36 3.98 3.02
C VAL A 68 11.48 4.21 2.02
N LYS A 69 12.69 3.76 2.36
CA LYS A 69 13.84 3.75 1.47
C LYS A 69 14.08 2.35 0.91
N VAL A 70 14.80 2.27 -0.20
CA VAL A 70 15.21 0.99 -0.82
C VAL A 70 15.98 0.11 0.17
N ASP A 71 16.81 0.71 1.02
CA ASP A 71 17.60 0.01 2.05
C ASP A 71 16.76 -0.53 3.21
N ASP A 72 15.54 -0.02 3.41
CA ASP A 72 14.63 -0.50 4.44
C ASP A 72 13.90 -1.79 4.02
N VAL A 73 13.85 -2.08 2.71
CA VAL A 73 13.11 -3.21 2.15
C VAL A 73 13.53 -4.56 2.74
N PRO A 74 14.83 -4.91 2.86
CA PRO A 74 15.23 -6.18 3.44
C PRO A 74 14.73 -6.37 4.89
N GLU A 75 14.74 -5.30 5.69
CA GLU A 75 14.23 -5.31 7.06
C GLU A 75 12.71 -5.52 7.08
N ILE A 76 11.95 -4.82 6.24
CA ILE A 76 10.49 -5.00 6.12
C ILE A 76 10.16 -6.45 5.73
N VAL A 77 10.87 -7.01 4.76
CA VAL A 77 10.62 -8.39 4.32
C VAL A 77 10.99 -9.39 5.43
N GLU A 78 12.09 -9.16 6.15
CA GLU A 78 12.51 -10.08 7.22
C GLU A 78 11.64 -10.00 8.47
N GLU A 79 11.47 -8.81 9.02
CA GLU A 79 10.79 -8.63 10.29
C GLU A 79 9.29 -8.74 10.08
N HIS A 80 8.74 -8.01 9.13
CA HIS A 80 7.29 -7.96 8.97
C HIS A 80 6.77 -9.14 8.16
N LEU A 81 7.24 -9.32 6.93
CA LEU A 81 6.65 -10.31 6.03
C LEU A 81 7.04 -11.74 6.37
N LEU A 82 8.24 -12.00 6.92
CA LEU A 82 8.67 -13.35 7.30
C LEU A 82 8.37 -13.67 8.77
N LYS A 83 8.70 -12.79 9.71
CA LYS A 83 8.55 -13.03 11.17
C LYS A 83 7.25 -12.49 11.77
N GLY A 84 6.46 -11.70 11.03
CA GLY A 84 5.20 -11.11 11.52
C GLY A 84 5.38 -9.92 12.47
N ARG A 85 6.57 -9.32 12.55
CA ARG A 85 6.90 -8.20 13.43
C ARG A 85 6.98 -6.90 12.64
N MET A 86 6.05 -5.99 12.91
CA MET A 86 6.02 -4.68 12.25
C MET A 86 7.27 -3.84 12.57
N VAL A 87 7.79 -3.15 11.57
CA VAL A 87 8.94 -2.26 11.71
C VAL A 87 8.49 -0.92 12.29
N LYS A 88 8.39 -0.83 13.63
CA LYS A 88 7.80 0.32 14.34
C LYS A 88 8.41 1.68 13.96
N ARG A 89 9.69 1.73 13.59
CA ARG A 89 10.38 2.98 13.18
C ARG A 89 9.88 3.57 11.85
N LEU A 90 9.28 2.75 10.99
CA LEU A 90 8.79 3.16 9.66
C LEU A 90 7.26 3.35 9.64
N LEU A 91 6.57 2.97 10.72
CA LEU A 91 5.13 3.14 10.80
C LEU A 91 4.78 4.62 10.94
N TYR A 92 3.73 5.03 10.24
CA TYR A 92 3.24 6.40 10.38
C TYR A 92 2.57 6.60 11.74
N GLU A 93 3.05 7.60 12.48
CA GLU A 93 2.66 7.82 13.89
C GLU A 93 1.15 7.98 14.08
N GLU A 94 0.44 8.65 13.16
CA GLU A 94 -1.02 8.85 13.31
C GLU A 94 -1.82 7.54 13.15
N THR A 95 -1.23 6.52 12.52
CA THR A 95 -1.84 5.20 12.36
C THR A 95 -1.52 4.24 13.48
N VAL A 96 -0.61 4.57 14.41
CA VAL A 96 -0.20 3.68 15.50
C VAL A 96 -0.81 4.16 16.82
N HIS A 97 -1.56 3.31 17.52
CA HIS A 97 -2.15 3.65 18.81
C HIS A 97 -2.01 2.50 19.81
N GLN A 98 -1.09 2.63 20.78
CA GLN A 98 -0.90 1.69 21.91
C GLN A 98 -0.82 0.19 21.54
N ASP A 99 -0.39 -0.12 20.32
CA ASP A 99 -0.26 -1.46 19.68
C ASP A 99 -1.37 -1.87 18.68
N ASP A 100 -2.39 -1.03 18.45
CA ASP A 100 -3.35 -1.18 17.34
C ASP A 100 -3.05 -0.26 16.15
N ILE A 101 -3.38 -0.72 14.94
CA ILE A 101 -3.29 0.06 13.71
C ILE A 101 -4.64 0.67 13.40
N LYS A 102 -4.70 2.00 13.37
CA LYS A 102 -5.87 2.73 12.87
C LYS A 102 -5.90 2.70 11.36
N PRO A 103 -7.08 2.52 10.76
CA PRO A 103 -7.21 2.58 9.32
C PRO A 103 -6.87 3.98 8.82
N LEU A 104 -6.23 4.05 7.65
CA LEU A 104 -5.69 5.28 7.09
C LEU A 104 -6.75 6.40 6.95
N ASN A 105 -8.01 6.03 6.71
CA ASN A 105 -9.14 6.96 6.59
C ASN A 105 -9.46 7.73 7.89
N GLU A 106 -9.02 7.26 9.05
CA GLU A 106 -9.26 7.90 10.34
C GLU A 106 -8.19 8.93 10.73
N THR A 107 -7.07 8.97 10.01
CA THR A 107 -6.01 9.96 10.22
C THR A 107 -6.52 11.38 10.01
N ASN A 108 -5.86 12.38 10.62
CA ASN A 108 -6.29 13.78 10.52
C ASN A 108 -6.28 14.27 9.08
N PHE A 109 -5.39 13.71 8.26
CA PHE A 109 -5.26 14.01 6.85
C PHE A 109 -6.52 13.59 6.07
N TYR A 110 -6.96 12.34 6.20
CA TYR A 110 -8.08 11.82 5.39
C TYR A 110 -9.46 12.10 6.01
N LYS A 111 -9.58 12.17 7.33
CA LYS A 111 -10.87 12.35 8.03
C LYS A 111 -11.64 13.60 7.60
N LYS A 112 -10.93 14.63 7.14
CA LYS A 112 -11.51 15.91 6.69
C LYS A 112 -11.81 15.93 5.18
N GLN A 113 -11.50 14.86 4.44
CA GLN A 113 -11.62 14.80 2.99
C GLN A 113 -12.83 13.98 2.56
N HIS A 114 -13.58 14.49 1.58
CA HIS A 114 -14.64 13.74 0.92
C HIS A 114 -14.15 13.24 -0.45
N ARG A 115 -13.62 12.00 -0.49
CA ARG A 115 -12.95 11.43 -1.67
C ARG A 115 -13.91 10.76 -2.65
N VAL A 116 -14.76 11.52 -3.35
CA VAL A 116 -15.72 10.91 -4.31
C VAL A 116 -15.02 10.29 -5.52
N ALA A 117 -14.21 11.08 -6.24
CA ALA A 117 -13.47 10.61 -7.42
C ALA A 117 -12.30 9.70 -7.03
N LEU A 118 -11.64 9.99 -5.90
CA LEU A 118 -10.44 9.30 -5.44
C LEU A 118 -10.74 8.11 -4.52
N ARG A 119 -11.99 7.68 -4.37
CA ARG A 119 -12.42 6.62 -3.42
C ARG A 119 -11.65 5.31 -3.60
N ASN A 120 -11.26 4.99 -4.82
CA ASN A 120 -10.58 3.72 -5.15
C ASN A 120 -9.05 3.84 -5.10
N CYS A 121 -8.48 5.05 -5.02
CA CYS A 121 -7.02 5.22 -5.01
C CYS A 121 -6.42 4.67 -3.70
N GLY A 122 -5.50 3.72 -3.83
CA GLY A 122 -4.88 3.02 -2.70
C GLY A 122 -5.69 1.83 -2.17
N VAL A 123 -6.79 1.46 -2.85
CA VAL A 123 -7.66 0.34 -2.47
C VAL A 123 -7.64 -0.77 -3.52
N ILE A 124 -7.59 -0.41 -4.80
CA ILE A 124 -7.57 -1.36 -5.92
C ILE A 124 -6.25 -1.31 -6.68
N ASP A 125 -5.93 -2.40 -7.36
CA ASP A 125 -4.95 -2.47 -8.43
C ASP A 125 -5.48 -1.71 -9.66
N PRO A 126 -4.83 -0.61 -10.09
CA PRO A 126 -5.25 0.17 -11.24
C PRO A 126 -5.14 -0.61 -12.57
N GLU A 127 -4.39 -1.71 -12.62
CA GLU A 127 -4.23 -2.55 -13.82
C GLU A 127 -5.19 -3.75 -13.85
N ASN A 128 -6.03 -3.92 -12.82
CA ASN A 128 -7.03 -4.99 -12.74
C ASN A 128 -8.46 -4.45 -12.94
N ILE A 129 -9.05 -4.71 -14.12
CA ILE A 129 -10.40 -4.27 -14.44
C ILE A 129 -11.47 -4.92 -13.56
N GLU A 130 -11.26 -6.16 -13.11
CA GLU A 130 -12.22 -6.89 -12.29
C GLU A 130 -12.38 -6.23 -10.91
N GLU A 131 -11.28 -5.73 -10.32
CA GLU A 131 -11.32 -4.97 -9.07
C GLU A 131 -12.06 -3.64 -9.24
N TYR A 132 -11.90 -2.98 -10.39
CA TYR A 132 -12.65 -1.77 -10.67
C TYR A 132 -14.14 -2.03 -10.80
N ILE A 133 -14.54 -3.09 -11.51
CA ILE A 133 -15.95 -3.51 -11.64
C ILE A 133 -16.52 -3.90 -10.28
N ALA A 134 -15.77 -4.63 -9.45
CA ALA A 134 -16.16 -5.00 -8.10
C ALA A 134 -16.44 -3.78 -7.19
N MET A 135 -15.83 -2.63 -7.50
CA MET A 135 -16.04 -1.34 -6.83
C MET A 135 -17.03 -0.43 -7.60
N ASP A 136 -18.07 -1.03 -8.19
CA ASP A 136 -19.12 -0.38 -8.99
C ASP A 136 -18.62 0.40 -10.23
N GLY A 137 -17.41 0.07 -10.70
CA GLY A 137 -16.85 0.61 -11.93
C GLY A 137 -17.76 0.32 -13.13
N TYR A 138 -17.87 1.30 -14.03
CA TYR A 138 -18.75 1.25 -15.22
C TYR A 138 -20.25 1.08 -14.96
N GLN A 139 -20.71 0.95 -13.71
CA GLN A 139 -22.15 0.82 -13.40
C GLN A 139 -22.96 2.02 -13.91
N ALA A 140 -22.38 3.22 -13.85
CA ALA A 140 -23.00 4.41 -14.43
C ALA A 140 -23.16 4.25 -15.94
N LEU A 141 -22.10 3.88 -16.67
CA LEU A 141 -22.13 3.67 -18.12
C LEU A 141 -23.20 2.65 -18.52
N ALA A 142 -23.30 1.54 -17.79
CA ALA A 142 -24.30 0.50 -18.03
C ALA A 142 -25.75 0.97 -17.84
N LYS A 143 -26.01 2.01 -17.02
CA LYS A 143 -27.35 2.60 -16.83
C LYS A 143 -27.80 3.49 -18.00
N TRP A 144 -26.88 3.91 -18.86
CA TRP A 144 -27.15 4.78 -20.01
C TRP A 144 -27.26 4.02 -21.34
N VAL A 145 -27.12 2.69 -21.31
CA VAL A 145 -27.34 1.77 -22.44
C VAL A 145 -28.68 1.08 -22.24
#